data_AF-D8F953-F1
#
_entry.id   AF-D8F953-F1
#
_cell.length_a   1.000
_cell.length_b   1.000
_cell.length_c   1.000
_cell.angle_alpha   90.00
_cell.angle_beta   90.00
_cell.angle_gamma   90.00
#
_symmetry.space_group_name_H-M   'P 1'
#
loop_
_entity.id
_entity.type
_entity.pdbx_description
1 polymer ?
#
loop_
_entity_poly.entity_id
_entity_poly.type
_entity_poly.pdbx_seq_one_letter_code
_entity_poly.pdbx_strand_id
1 'polypeptide(L)'
;MDRIEIDQSKCIQCGDCVNACMAENPVKHALTTVVRDRFEAVAQKQEIVDPTPVQTLLAMGQAERKAFWHDHFRRCIKCYGCVDICPVQMPGTHGSLEIEKWVPRGEVPPVHPLFHLIRAFQIWDTCVLCGDCEQTCPAGIPLKTLQDVVRFFSPEEVFDLVPGLPEDAQGAIIDYVNSLRADQAG
;
A
#
# COMPACT_ATOMS: atom_id res chain seq x y z
N MET A 1 0.40 -21.35 -2.30
CA MET A 1 -0.34 -20.86 -1.12
C MET A 1 -1.61 -21.66 -1.05
N ASP A 2 -1.76 -22.46 -0.01
CA ASP A 2 -3.02 -23.17 0.24
C ASP A 2 -4.07 -22.11 0.59
N ARG A 3 -5.07 -21.95 -0.27
CA ARG A 3 -6.20 -21.06 0.00
C ARG A 3 -7.10 -21.78 1.00
N ILE A 4 -7.43 -21.11 2.10
CA ILE A 4 -8.45 -21.61 3.03
C ILE A 4 -9.80 -21.52 2.30
N GLU A 5 -10.46 -22.66 2.12
CA GLU A 5 -11.82 -22.71 1.58
C GLU A 5 -12.84 -22.71 2.72
N ILE A 6 -13.71 -21.70 2.73
CA ILE A 6 -14.81 -21.58 3.70
C ILE A 6 -16.04 -22.24 3.09
N ASP A 7 -16.52 -23.32 3.73
CA ASP A 7 -17.80 -23.94 3.40
C ASP A 7 -18.96 -23.01 3.78
N GLN A 8 -19.47 -22.28 2.78
CA GLN A 8 -20.53 -21.29 2.94
C GLN A 8 -21.83 -21.91 3.49
N SER A 9 -22.07 -23.21 3.27
CA SER A 9 -23.27 -23.88 3.78
C SER A 9 -23.25 -24.07 5.30
N LYS A 10 -22.07 -24.01 5.91
CA LYS A 10 -21.86 -24.17 7.36
C LYS A 10 -21.59 -22.85 8.09
N CYS A 11 -21.33 -21.78 7.35
CA CYS A 11 -21.11 -20.45 7.93
C CYS A 11 -22.45 -19.89 8.43
N ILE A 12 -22.69 -19.95 9.74
CA ILE A 12 -23.87 -19.35 10.38
C ILE A 12 -23.71 -17.85 10.68
N GLN A 13 -22.65 -17.22 10.17
CA GLN A 13 -22.32 -15.81 10.41
C GLN A 13 -22.22 -15.44 11.91
N CYS A 14 -21.69 -16.34 12.75
CA CYS A 14 -21.55 -16.09 14.19
C CYS A 14 -20.52 -15.00 14.53
N GLY A 15 -19.59 -14.69 13.62
CA GLY A 15 -18.54 -13.70 13.83
C GLY A 15 -17.29 -14.21 14.57
N ASP A 16 -17.23 -15.48 14.96
CA ASP A 16 -16.08 -16.03 15.71
C ASP A 16 -14.76 -15.93 14.94
N CYS A 17 -14.80 -16.05 13.61
CA CYS A 17 -13.62 -15.85 12.77
C CYS A 17 -13.07 -14.42 12.86
N VAL A 18 -13.95 -13.42 13.02
CA VAL A 18 -13.55 -12.02 13.19
C VAL A 18 -12.94 -11.83 14.57
N ASN A 19 -13.59 -12.34 15.62
CA ASN A 19 -13.07 -12.28 17.00
C ASN A 19 -11.69 -12.94 17.12
N ALA A 20 -11.53 -14.13 16.52
CA ALA A 20 -10.25 -14.82 16.47
C ALA A 20 -9.19 -13.99 15.73
N CYS A 21 -9.54 -13.39 14.59
CA CYS A 21 -8.62 -12.51 13.86
C CYS A 21 -8.17 -11.32 14.71
N MET A 22 -9.09 -10.67 15.45
CA MET A 22 -8.76 -9.55 16.32
C MET A 22 -7.85 -9.97 17.48
N ALA A 23 -8.12 -11.13 18.10
CA ALA A 23 -7.33 -11.67 19.20
C ALA A 23 -5.91 -12.06 18.77
N GLU A 24 -5.76 -12.71 17.61
CA GLU A 24 -4.46 -13.14 17.08
C GLU A 24 -3.63 -11.98 16.51
N ASN A 25 -4.27 -10.89 16.11
CA ASN A 25 -3.63 -9.76 15.45
C ASN A 25 -3.92 -8.44 16.20
N PRO A 26 -3.47 -8.30 17.46
CA PRO A 26 -3.88 -7.19 18.34
C PRO A 26 -3.34 -5.81 17.92
N VAL A 27 -2.29 -5.76 17.09
CA VAL A 27 -1.64 -4.50 16.67
C VAL A 27 -2.20 -4.00 15.34
N LYS A 28 -2.37 -4.89 14.37
CA LYS A 28 -2.94 -4.59 13.05
C LYS A 28 -3.89 -5.74 12.70
N HIS A 29 -5.18 -5.58 12.96
CA HIS A 29 -6.20 -6.61 12.70
C HIS A 29 -6.29 -7.05 11.22
N ALA A 30 -5.66 -6.28 10.32
CA ALA A 30 -5.51 -6.61 8.89
C ALA A 30 -4.18 -7.31 8.52
N LEU A 31 -3.29 -7.55 9.49
CA LEU A 31 -1.98 -8.18 9.30
C LEU A 31 -1.92 -9.49 10.11
N THR A 32 -2.02 -10.63 9.42
CA THR A 32 -1.88 -11.94 10.07
C THR A 32 -0.50 -12.11 10.69
N THR A 33 -0.39 -12.90 11.77
CA THR A 33 0.88 -13.31 12.40
C THR A 33 1.92 -13.78 11.39
N VAL A 34 1.53 -14.60 10.41
CA VAL A 34 2.42 -15.09 9.34
C VAL A 34 3.07 -13.96 8.53
N VAL A 35 2.33 -12.89 8.22
CA VAL A 35 2.89 -11.76 7.46
C VAL A 35 3.85 -10.95 8.35
N ARG A 36 3.53 -10.80 9.63
CA ARG A 36 4.43 -10.17 10.60
C ARG A 36 5.74 -10.95 10.71
N ASP A 37 5.68 -12.26 10.92
CA ASP A 37 6.85 -13.14 11.04
C ASP A 37 7.74 -13.06 9.78
N ARG A 38 7.13 -12.97 8.59
CA ARG A 38 7.83 -12.76 7.32
C ARG A 38 8.63 -11.46 7.26
N PHE A 39 8.10 -10.38 7.83
CA PHE A 39 8.80 -9.10 7.88
C PHE A 39 9.88 -9.09 8.95
N GLU A 40 9.62 -9.69 10.11
CA GLU A 40 10.61 -9.86 11.18
C GLU A 40 11.81 -10.71 10.74
N ALA A 41 11.58 -11.75 9.93
CA ALA A 41 12.65 -12.55 9.34
C ALA A 41 13.65 -11.71 8.52
N VAL A 42 13.16 -10.69 7.78
CA VAL A 42 14.03 -9.76 7.03
C VAL A 42 14.85 -8.91 8.00
N ALA A 43 14.21 -8.35 9.03
CA ALA A 43 14.89 -7.52 10.04
C ALA A 43 15.98 -8.30 10.79
N GLN A 44 15.74 -9.59 11.04
CA GLN A 44 16.68 -10.50 11.68
C GLN A 44 17.73 -11.08 10.72
N LYS A 45 17.70 -10.68 9.43
CA LYS A 45 18.61 -11.19 8.37
C LYS A 45 18.58 -12.71 8.24
N GLN A 46 17.42 -13.33 8.48
CA GLN A 46 17.23 -14.75 8.25
C GLN A 46 17.27 -15.04 6.74
N GLU A 47 17.66 -16.26 6.39
CA GLU A 47 17.56 -16.75 5.01
C GLU A 47 16.09 -16.95 4.64
N ILE A 48 15.63 -16.27 3.58
CA ILE A 48 14.25 -16.34 3.10
C ILE A 48 14.24 -17.00 1.74
N VAL A 49 13.63 -18.20 1.68
CA VAL A 49 13.39 -18.91 0.41
C VAL A 49 12.19 -18.26 -0.27
N ASP A 50 12.36 -17.87 -1.55
CA ASP A 50 11.34 -17.22 -2.40
C ASP A 50 10.70 -15.97 -1.76
N PRO A 51 11.47 -14.88 -1.53
CA PRO A 51 10.97 -13.69 -0.86
C PRO A 51 9.83 -13.03 -1.65
N THR A 52 8.81 -12.54 -0.94
CA THR A 52 7.78 -11.69 -1.56
C THR A 52 8.39 -10.36 -2.03
N PRO A 53 7.78 -9.66 -3.01
CA PRO A 53 8.30 -8.36 -3.48
C PRO A 53 8.53 -7.33 -2.37
N VAL A 54 7.66 -7.31 -1.36
CA VAL A 54 7.83 -6.44 -0.18
C VAL A 54 9.02 -6.88 0.68
N GLN A 55 9.24 -8.18 0.89
CA GLN A 55 10.43 -8.66 1.60
C GLN A 55 11.72 -8.32 0.86
N THR A 56 11.72 -8.38 -0.49
CA THR A 56 12.84 -7.93 -1.31
C THR A 56 13.11 -6.43 -1.09
N LEU A 57 12.08 -5.58 -1.06
CA LEU A 57 12.22 -4.15 -0.75
C LEU A 57 12.74 -3.91 0.67
N LEU A 58 12.24 -4.65 1.67
CA LEU A 58 12.68 -4.53 3.06
C LEU A 58 14.16 -4.88 3.22
N ALA A 59 14.67 -5.83 2.44
CA ALA A 59 16.08 -6.22 2.46
C ALA A 59 17.02 -5.19 1.80
N MET A 60 16.50 -4.31 0.92
CA MET A 60 17.29 -3.29 0.24
C MET A 60 17.77 -2.19 1.19
N GLY A 61 18.95 -1.63 0.90
CA GLY A 61 19.41 -0.38 1.51
C GLY A 61 18.63 0.84 1.01
N GLN A 62 18.69 1.97 1.73
CA GLN A 62 17.93 3.18 1.36
C GLN A 62 18.24 3.68 -0.06
N ALA A 63 19.50 3.66 -0.48
CA ALA A 63 19.91 4.07 -1.83
C ALA A 63 19.35 3.12 -2.91
N GLU A 64 19.33 1.82 -2.64
CA GLU A 64 18.78 0.79 -3.54
C GLU A 64 17.27 0.96 -3.69
N ARG A 65 16.54 1.18 -2.58
CA ARG A 65 15.10 1.49 -2.63
C ARG A 65 14.81 2.74 -3.44
N LYS A 66 15.60 3.80 -3.25
CA LYS A 66 15.46 5.04 -4.02
C LYS A 66 15.64 4.80 -5.52
N ALA A 67 16.69 4.07 -5.90
CA ALA A 67 16.97 3.73 -7.30
C ALA A 67 15.86 2.84 -7.89
N PHE A 68 15.43 1.82 -7.16
CA PHE A 68 14.33 0.93 -7.54
C PHE A 68 13.07 1.73 -7.88
N TRP A 69 12.58 2.55 -6.95
CA TRP A 69 11.37 3.32 -7.17
C TRP A 69 11.53 4.36 -8.28
N HIS A 70 12.68 5.02 -8.36
CA HIS A 70 12.98 5.95 -9.45
C HIS A 70 12.87 5.27 -10.82
N ASP A 71 13.49 4.10 -10.98
CA ASP A 71 13.49 3.37 -12.26
C ASP A 71 12.12 2.82 -12.66
N HIS A 72 11.28 2.48 -11.69
CA HIS A 72 9.90 2.10 -11.95
C HIS A 72 9.04 3.34 -12.27
N PHE A 73 9.05 4.37 -11.44
CA PHE A 73 8.14 5.51 -11.56
C PHE A 73 8.45 6.44 -12.73
N ARG A 74 9.72 6.57 -13.16
CA ARG A 74 10.08 7.37 -14.33
C ARG A 74 9.50 6.86 -15.65
N ARG A 75 8.97 5.63 -15.66
CA ARG A 75 8.31 5.01 -16.82
C ARG A 75 6.81 5.29 -16.86
N CYS A 76 6.25 5.95 -15.85
CA CYS A 76 4.83 6.27 -15.79
C CYS A 76 4.45 7.28 -16.88
N ILE A 77 3.45 6.94 -17.68
CA ILE A 77 2.94 7.80 -18.76
C ILE A 77 1.67 8.57 -18.38
N LYS A 78 1.28 8.54 -17.09
CA LYS A 78 0.03 9.13 -16.57
C LYS A 78 -1.20 8.79 -17.42
N CYS A 79 -1.34 7.53 -17.82
CA CYS A 79 -2.53 7.05 -18.52
C CYS A 79 -3.75 6.87 -17.59
N TYR A 80 -3.56 6.98 -16.27
CA TYR A 80 -4.59 6.78 -15.23
C TYR A 80 -5.26 5.41 -15.20
N GLY A 81 -4.84 4.44 -16.01
CA GLY A 81 -5.41 3.09 -16.01
C GLY A 81 -5.40 2.40 -14.64
N CYS A 82 -4.38 2.66 -13.80
CA CYS A 82 -4.33 2.14 -12.42
C CYS A 82 -5.35 2.80 -11.46
N VAL A 83 -5.83 4.01 -11.80
CA VAL A 83 -6.89 4.71 -11.09
C VAL A 83 -8.24 4.16 -11.55
N ASP A 84 -8.45 4.12 -12.87
CA ASP A 84 -9.72 3.74 -13.49
C ASP A 84 -10.10 2.28 -13.26
N ILE A 85 -9.12 1.37 -13.22
CA ILE A 85 -9.39 -0.05 -12.99
C ILE A 85 -9.74 -0.36 -11.53
N CYS A 86 -9.45 0.55 -10.60
CA CYS A 86 -9.50 0.23 -9.19
C CYS A 86 -10.95 0.23 -8.67
N PRO A 87 -11.45 -0.89 -8.14
CA PRO A 87 -12.85 -1.00 -7.75
C PRO A 87 -13.21 -0.19 -6.49
N VAL A 88 -12.21 0.30 -5.75
CA VAL A 88 -12.40 1.07 -4.50
C VAL A 88 -12.04 2.55 -4.66
N GLN A 89 -11.62 2.98 -5.84
CA GLN A 89 -11.37 4.40 -6.09
C GLN A 89 -12.70 5.15 -6.19
N MET A 90 -12.88 6.18 -5.37
CA MET A 90 -14.09 7.00 -5.36
C MET A 90 -13.75 8.48 -5.58
N PRO A 91 -14.27 9.14 -6.62
CA PRO A 91 -14.01 10.57 -6.84
C PRO A 91 -14.50 11.44 -5.68
N GLY A 92 -13.71 12.46 -5.31
CA GLY A 92 -14.10 13.49 -4.34
C GLY A 92 -14.13 13.06 -2.88
N THR A 93 -13.62 11.86 -2.56
CA THR A 93 -13.57 11.33 -1.18
C THR A 93 -12.19 11.46 -0.54
N HIS A 94 -11.25 12.16 -1.17
CA HIS A 94 -9.84 12.13 -0.78
C HIS A 94 -9.33 13.40 -0.11
N GLY A 95 -10.18 14.42 0.06
CA GLY A 95 -9.94 15.56 0.94
C GLY A 95 -8.61 16.28 0.67
N SER A 96 -7.67 16.21 1.62
CA SER A 96 -6.34 16.85 1.47
C SER A 96 -5.46 16.17 0.41
N LEU A 97 -5.78 14.94 0.01
CA LEU A 97 -5.02 14.10 -0.92
C LEU A 97 -5.64 14.03 -2.33
N GLU A 98 -6.51 14.95 -2.74
CA GLU A 98 -6.97 15.02 -4.14
C GLU A 98 -5.79 15.17 -5.11
N ILE A 99 -5.72 14.33 -6.16
CA ILE A 99 -4.55 14.20 -7.04
C ILE A 99 -4.26 15.52 -7.76
N GLU A 100 -5.30 16.25 -8.17
CA GLU A 100 -5.23 17.51 -8.91
C GLU A 100 -4.53 18.62 -8.12
N LYS A 101 -4.52 18.52 -6.78
CA LYS A 101 -3.82 19.46 -5.90
C LYS A 101 -2.31 19.24 -5.89
N TRP A 102 -1.89 17.98 -5.99
CA TRP A 102 -0.49 17.58 -5.81
C TRP A 102 0.25 17.33 -7.11
N VAL A 103 -0.46 16.94 -8.16
CA VAL A 103 0.14 16.44 -9.40
C VAL A 103 -0.16 17.41 -10.55
N PRO A 104 0.84 18.19 -11.01
CA PRO A 104 0.66 19.12 -12.12
C PRO A 104 0.14 18.42 -13.39
N ARG A 105 -0.70 19.13 -14.14
CA ARG A 105 -1.15 18.69 -15.47
C ARG A 105 -0.05 18.94 -16.51
N GLY A 106 0.00 18.11 -17.55
CA GLY A 106 0.93 18.28 -18.67
C GLY A 106 2.36 17.75 -18.46
N GLU A 107 2.75 17.40 -17.23
CA GLU A 107 4.06 16.80 -16.94
C GLU A 107 3.99 15.27 -16.95
N VAL A 108 4.84 14.64 -17.77
CA VAL A 108 4.98 13.17 -17.90
C VAL A 108 6.48 12.82 -17.99
N PRO A 109 7.01 11.92 -17.13
CA PRO A 109 6.35 11.25 -16.02
C PRO A 109 5.91 12.23 -14.92
N PRO A 110 5.00 11.84 -14.01
CA PRO A 110 4.68 12.70 -12.87
C PRO A 110 5.91 12.83 -11.97
N VAL A 111 5.96 13.91 -11.18
CA VAL A 111 6.91 14.04 -10.07
C VAL A 111 6.81 12.77 -9.20
N HIS A 112 7.93 12.07 -9.04
CA HIS A 112 8.01 10.82 -8.31
C HIS A 112 8.67 11.04 -6.95
N PRO A 113 8.24 10.35 -5.89
CA PRO A 113 7.17 9.34 -5.84
C PRO A 113 5.75 9.93 -5.68
N LEU A 114 5.60 11.26 -5.75
CA LEU A 114 4.40 12.02 -5.34
C LEU A 114 3.07 11.44 -5.85
N PHE A 115 2.87 11.32 -7.17
CA PHE A 115 1.61 10.78 -7.71
C PHE A 115 1.30 9.38 -7.18
N HIS A 116 2.30 8.51 -7.14
CA HIS A 116 2.12 7.10 -6.78
C HIS A 116 1.80 6.96 -5.29
N LEU A 117 2.45 7.72 -4.41
CA LEU A 117 2.16 7.69 -2.97
C LEU A 117 0.83 8.35 -2.63
N ILE A 118 0.51 9.50 -3.21
CA ILE A 118 -0.82 10.12 -3.01
C ILE A 118 -1.91 9.13 -3.42
N ARG A 119 -1.80 8.53 -4.62
CA ARG A 119 -2.75 7.52 -5.10
C ARG A 119 -2.83 6.30 -4.19
N ALA A 120 -1.71 5.85 -3.63
CA ALA A 120 -1.65 4.72 -2.73
C ALA A 120 -2.40 5.00 -1.42
N PHE A 121 -2.15 6.17 -0.82
CA PHE A 121 -2.81 6.66 0.39
C PHE A 121 -4.23 7.17 0.18
N GLN A 122 -4.72 7.31 -1.04
CA GLN A 122 -6.15 7.58 -1.27
C GLN A 122 -7.04 6.37 -0.96
N ILE A 123 -6.49 5.15 -0.99
CA ILE A 123 -7.24 3.89 -0.83
C ILE A 123 -6.58 2.90 0.14
N TRP A 124 -5.61 3.33 0.96
CA TRP A 124 -4.80 2.40 1.78
C TRP A 124 -5.63 1.56 2.76
N ASP A 125 -6.74 2.11 3.24
CA ASP A 125 -7.66 1.50 4.20
C ASP A 125 -8.69 0.59 3.52
N THR A 126 -9.11 0.93 2.30
CA THR A 126 -10.14 0.24 1.50
C THR A 126 -9.57 -0.74 0.47
N CYS A 127 -8.28 -0.67 0.14
CA CYS A 127 -7.66 -1.52 -0.86
C CYS A 127 -7.75 -3.01 -0.49
N VAL A 128 -8.27 -3.81 -1.41
CA VAL A 128 -8.43 -5.27 -1.26
C VAL A 128 -7.26 -6.07 -1.84
N LEU A 129 -6.17 -5.40 -2.23
CA LEU A 129 -4.94 -6.01 -2.78
C LEU A 129 -5.17 -6.93 -4.00
N CYS A 130 -6.15 -6.62 -4.87
CA CYS A 130 -6.45 -7.44 -6.06
C CYS A 130 -5.31 -7.47 -7.09
N GLY A 131 -4.51 -6.39 -7.18
CA GLY A 131 -3.37 -6.29 -8.09
C GLY A 131 -3.69 -5.81 -9.50
N ASP A 132 -4.96 -5.49 -9.82
CA ASP A 132 -5.36 -5.04 -11.16
C ASP A 132 -4.64 -3.75 -11.59
N CYS A 133 -4.29 -2.88 -10.63
CA CYS A 133 -3.52 -1.67 -10.90
C CYS A 133 -2.13 -1.98 -11.51
N GLU A 134 -1.48 -3.05 -11.05
CA GLU A 134 -0.20 -3.51 -11.56
C GLU A 134 -0.37 -4.24 -12.89
N GLN A 135 -1.38 -5.12 -13.00
CA GLN A 135 -1.67 -5.88 -14.22
C GLN A 135 -2.04 -4.99 -15.41
N THR A 136 -2.80 -3.91 -15.17
CA THR A 136 -3.19 -2.98 -16.23
C THR A 136 -2.06 -2.01 -16.62
N CYS A 137 -1.00 -1.90 -15.81
CA CYS A 137 0.03 -0.88 -16.03
C CYS A 137 0.87 -1.21 -17.27
N PRO A 138 0.80 -0.41 -18.36
CA PRO A 138 1.57 -0.69 -19.58
C PRO A 138 3.09 -0.54 -19.36
N ALA A 139 3.50 0.16 -18.31
CA ALA A 139 4.89 0.34 -17.93
C ALA A 139 5.42 -0.75 -16.97
N GLY A 140 4.58 -1.69 -16.52
CA GLY A 140 4.97 -2.72 -15.55
C GLY A 140 5.53 -2.13 -14.25
N ILE A 141 4.85 -1.11 -13.70
CA ILE A 141 5.18 -0.53 -12.40
C ILE A 141 4.59 -1.44 -11.32
N PRO A 142 5.35 -1.82 -10.27
CA PRO A 142 4.92 -2.75 -9.22
C PRO A 142 3.95 -2.06 -8.24
N LEU A 143 2.80 -1.60 -8.75
CA LEU A 143 1.82 -0.82 -8.01
C LEU A 143 1.16 -1.63 -6.89
N LYS A 144 1.03 -2.95 -7.04
CA LYS A 144 0.51 -3.79 -5.95
C LYS A 144 1.51 -3.85 -4.80
N THR A 145 2.80 -3.92 -5.11
CA THR A 145 3.86 -3.88 -4.09
C THR A 145 3.84 -2.57 -3.31
N LEU A 146 3.59 -1.44 -4.00
CA LEU A 146 3.38 -0.15 -3.34
C LEU A 146 2.15 -0.17 -2.42
N GLN A 147 1.06 -0.83 -2.84
CA GLN A 147 -0.12 -1.00 -1.99
C GLN A 147 0.13 -1.87 -0.77
N ASP A 148 0.91 -2.94 -0.90
CA ASP A 148 1.31 -3.75 0.26
C ASP A 148 2.12 -2.90 1.26
N VAL A 149 2.99 -2.00 0.77
CA VAL A 149 3.76 -1.08 1.63
C VAL A 149 2.84 -0.13 2.40
N VAL A 150 1.94 0.61 1.75
CA VAL A 150 1.04 1.53 2.50
C VAL A 150 0.02 0.81 3.38
N ARG A 151 -0.29 -0.46 3.08
CA ARG A 151 -1.21 -1.27 3.89
C ARG A 151 -0.61 -1.70 5.21
N PHE A 152 0.68 -2.05 5.22
CA PHE A 152 1.31 -2.72 6.36
C PHE A 152 2.25 -1.86 7.18
N PHE A 153 2.57 -0.65 6.74
CA PHE A 153 3.51 0.26 7.40
C PHE A 153 2.84 1.60 7.75
N SER A 154 3.34 2.30 8.76
CA SER A 154 2.91 3.67 9.07
C SER A 154 3.34 4.62 7.95
N PRO A 155 2.71 5.80 7.81
CA PRO A 155 3.15 6.79 6.83
C PRO A 155 4.66 7.09 6.89
N GLU A 156 5.20 7.23 8.09
CA GLU A 156 6.62 7.50 8.33
C GLU A 156 7.50 6.34 7.84
N GLU A 157 7.16 5.10 8.18
CA GLU A 157 7.85 3.90 7.68
C GLU A 157 7.76 3.81 6.14
N VAL A 158 6.63 4.19 5.56
CA VAL A 158 6.46 4.24 4.09
C VAL A 158 7.41 5.25 3.46
N PHE A 159 7.64 6.41 4.06
CA PHE A 159 8.56 7.42 3.52
C PHE A 159 10.01 6.94 3.50
N ASP A 160 10.39 6.04 4.43
CA ASP A 160 11.69 5.37 4.41
C ASP A 160 11.77 4.24 3.36
N LEU A 161 10.65 3.57 3.09
CA LEU A 161 10.55 2.49 2.09
C LEU A 161 10.42 3.03 0.66
N VAL A 162 9.82 4.21 0.49
CA VAL A 162 9.56 4.88 -0.79
C VAL A 162 10.08 6.33 -0.71
N PRO A 163 11.41 6.53 -0.72
CA PRO A 163 12.01 7.82 -0.41
C PRO A 163 11.82 8.86 -1.52
N GLY A 164 11.89 10.14 -1.13
CA GLY A 164 11.89 11.29 -2.04
C GLY A 164 10.58 12.08 -2.09
N LEU A 165 9.63 11.78 -1.19
CA LEU A 165 8.40 12.56 -1.07
C LEU A 165 8.70 13.94 -0.41
N PRO A 166 8.20 15.07 -0.94
CA PRO A 166 8.31 16.38 -0.30
C PRO A 166 7.68 16.46 1.10
N GLU A 167 8.22 17.30 1.99
CA GLU A 167 7.78 17.42 3.40
C GLU A 167 6.31 17.84 3.55
N ASP A 168 5.83 18.76 2.71
CA ASP A 168 4.43 19.21 2.71
C ASP A 168 3.47 18.07 2.31
N ALA A 169 3.86 17.24 1.34
CA ALA A 169 3.11 16.05 0.96
C ALA A 169 3.15 14.97 2.04
N GLN A 170 4.28 14.79 2.73
CA GLN A 170 4.38 13.88 3.88
C GLN A 170 3.40 14.30 4.99
N GLY A 171 3.40 15.59 5.36
CA GLY A 171 2.49 16.13 6.37
C GLY A 171 1.02 15.92 6.01
N ALA A 172 0.64 16.21 4.76
CA ALA A 172 -0.73 16.02 4.30
C ALA A 172 -1.20 14.56 4.36
N ILE A 173 -0.32 13.59 4.08
CA ILE A 173 -0.62 12.15 4.20
C ILE A 173 -0.81 11.76 5.66
N ILE A 174 0.09 12.20 6.56
CA ILE A 174 -0.01 11.91 7.99
C ILE A 174 -1.34 12.45 8.54
N ASP A 175 -1.67 13.70 8.23
CA ASP A 175 -2.91 14.34 8.68
C ASP A 175 -4.15 13.60 8.17
N TYR A 176 -4.15 13.19 6.90
CA TYR A 176 -5.25 12.44 6.29
C TYR A 176 -5.46 11.06 6.94
N VAL A 177 -4.37 10.32 7.16
CA VAL A 177 -4.43 9.01 7.83
C VAL A 177 -4.92 9.15 9.26
N ASN A 178 -4.48 10.19 9.97
CA ASN A 178 -4.90 10.45 11.34
C ASN A 178 -6.36 10.88 11.44
N SER A 179 -6.87 11.68 10.51
CA SER A 179 -8.28 12.08 10.51
C SER A 179 -9.21 10.88 10.33
N LEU A 180 -8.90 9.96 9.40
CA LEU A 180 -9.70 8.76 9.18
C LEU A 180 -9.67 7.80 10.37
N ARG A 181 -8.54 7.71 11.08
CA ARG A 181 -8.44 6.90 12.31
C ARG A 181 -9.28 7.48 13.45
N ALA A 182 -9.34 8.80 13.56
CA ALA A 182 -10.17 9.46 14.56
C ALA A 182 -11.66 9.20 14.32
N ASP A 183 -12.11 9.24 13.06
CA ASP A 183 -13.50 8.97 12.67
C ASP A 183 -13.92 7.51 12.96
N GLN A 184 -12.99 6.55 12.90
CA GLN A 184 -13.24 5.13 13.21
C GLN A 184 -13.26 4.81 14.72
N ALA A 185 -12.81 5.74 15.57
CA ALA A 185 -12.74 5.55 17.02
C ALA A 185 -13.96 6.14 17.76
N GLY A 186 -14.84 6.86 17.07
CA GLY A 186 -16.10 7.41 17.59
C GLY A 186 -17.31 6.57 17.20
#